data_AF-A0A920SRL0-F1
#
_entry.id   AF-A0A920SRL0-F1
#
_cell.length_a   1.000
_cell.length_b   1.000
_cell.length_c   1.000
_cell.angle_alpha   90.00
_cell.angle_beta   90.00
_cell.angle_gamma   90.00
#
_symmetry.space_group_name_H-M   'P 1'
#
loop_
_entity.id
_entity.type
_entity.pdbx_description
1 polymer ?
#
loop_
_entity_poly.entity_id
_entity_poly.type
_entity_poly.pdbx_seq_one_letter_code
_entity_poly.pdbx_strand_id
1 'polypeptide(L)'
;MKLRGNPTPSTRKRCVITEIGGTVGDIESLPFPLEAIRQFRVDLGRENVIFVHLTLVPYIAAAGELKTKPTQHSVRELMQFGIKPDFLLCRTEHELSDEIRQKIALFTKSNSKELSSALM
;
A
#
# COMPACT_ATOMS: atom_id res chain seq x y z
N MET A 1 -0.78 11.84 -18.26
CA MET A 1 0.56 12.48 -18.24
C MET A 1 1.43 11.83 -19.31
N LYS A 2 1.49 12.38 -20.54
CA LYS A 2 2.30 11.83 -21.64
C LYS A 2 3.73 12.36 -21.52
N LEU A 3 4.67 11.51 -21.11
CA LEU A 3 6.10 11.80 -21.17
C LEU A 3 6.63 11.36 -22.55
N ARG A 4 6.52 12.24 -23.55
CA ARG A 4 7.29 12.11 -24.80
C ARG A 4 8.48 13.05 -24.74
N GLY A 5 9.69 12.50 -24.73
CA GLY A 5 10.94 13.23 -24.88
C GLY A 5 12.04 12.24 -25.27
N ASN A 6 12.72 12.53 -26.39
CA ASN A 6 13.81 11.70 -26.93
C ASN A 6 14.95 11.50 -25.91
N PRO A 7 15.64 10.34 -25.94
CA PRO A 7 16.69 10.03 -24.97
C PRO A 7 17.95 10.84 -25.25
N THR A 8 18.38 11.65 -24.28
CA THR A 8 19.72 12.25 -24.20
C THR A 8 20.62 11.46 -23.22
N PRO A 9 21.95 11.39 -23.44
CA PRO A 9 22.84 10.44 -22.77
C PRO A 9 23.33 10.90 -21.39
N SER A 10 22.39 11.24 -20.51
CA SER A 10 22.61 11.37 -19.07
C SER A 10 21.29 11.09 -18.35
N THR A 11 20.90 9.81 -18.30
CA THR A 11 19.55 9.39 -17.92
C THR A 11 19.29 9.61 -16.43
N ARG A 12 18.91 10.83 -16.05
CA ARG A 12 18.39 11.15 -14.72
C ARG A 12 17.11 10.34 -14.52
N LYS A 13 17.18 9.26 -13.74
CA LYS A 13 16.00 8.47 -13.36
C LYS A 13 15.04 9.40 -12.61
N ARG A 14 13.81 9.54 -13.08
CA ARG A 14 12.78 10.38 -12.46
C ARG A 14 11.71 9.47 -11.88
N CYS A 15 11.35 9.71 -10.63
CA CYS A 15 10.24 9.06 -9.94
C CYS A 15 9.17 10.12 -9.69
N VAL A 16 7.90 9.73 -9.79
CA VAL A 16 6.75 10.56 -9.41
C VAL A 16 6.04 9.83 -8.28
N ILE A 17 5.81 10.52 -7.18
CA ILE A 17 5.03 10.00 -6.05
C ILE A 17 3.68 10.68 -6.10
N THR A 18 2.62 9.88 -6.15
CA THR A 18 1.24 10.37 -6.16
C THR A 18 0.53 9.78 -4.95
N GLU A 19 0.07 10.65 -4.05
CA GLU A 19 -0.83 10.27 -2.97
C GLU A 19 -2.26 10.16 -3.51
N ILE A 20 -2.96 9.10 -3.12
CA ILE A 20 -4.40 8.98 -3.32
C ILE A 20 -5.05 9.20 -1.95
N GLY A 21 -5.66 10.37 -1.77
CA GLY A 21 -6.41 10.68 -0.57
C GLY A 21 -7.65 9.79 -0.41
N GLY A 22 -8.23 9.77 0.79
CA GLY A 22 -9.36 8.90 1.14
C GLY A 22 -8.93 7.66 1.92
N THR A 23 -9.88 6.79 2.24
CA THR A 23 -9.63 5.55 3.01
C THR A 23 -10.16 4.35 2.26
N VAL A 24 -9.30 3.39 1.93
CA VAL A 24 -9.70 2.16 1.24
C VAL A 24 -10.82 1.45 2.03
N GLY A 25 -11.91 1.15 1.34
CA GLY A 25 -13.18 0.69 1.93
C GLY A 25 -14.28 1.75 1.90
N ASP A 26 -13.94 3.02 1.61
CA ASP A 26 -14.91 4.05 1.28
C ASP A 26 -15.52 3.76 -0.11
N ILE A 27 -16.80 3.34 -0.08
CA ILE A 27 -17.55 2.93 -1.26
C ILE A 27 -17.98 4.11 -2.15
N GLU A 28 -17.89 5.34 -1.67
CA GLU A 28 -18.37 6.52 -2.39
C GLU A 28 -17.25 7.22 -3.14
N SER A 29 -16.13 7.49 -2.46
CA SER A 29 -15.10 8.39 -2.97
C SER A 29 -13.96 7.71 -3.73
N LEU A 30 -13.72 6.41 -3.49
CA LEU A 30 -12.55 5.69 -4.00
C LEU A 30 -12.74 4.76 -5.22
N PRO A 31 -13.94 4.30 -5.61
CA PRO A 31 -14.04 3.39 -6.76
C PRO A 31 -13.40 3.95 -8.05
N PHE A 32 -13.61 5.24 -8.34
CA PHE A 32 -13.04 5.88 -9.51
C PHE A 32 -11.51 6.09 -9.41
N PRO A 33 -10.96 6.68 -8.31
CA PRO A 33 -9.51 6.76 -8.12
C PRO A 33 -8.80 5.41 -8.18
N LEU A 34 -9.36 4.37 -7.55
CA LEU A 34 -8.75 3.04 -7.51
C LEU A 34 -8.76 2.38 -8.90
N GLU A 35 -9.88 2.43 -9.63
CA GLU A 35 -9.91 1.90 -10.99
C GLU A 35 -8.94 2.66 -11.92
N ALA A 36 -8.81 3.98 -11.77
CA ALA A 36 -7.90 4.78 -12.56
C ALA A 36 -6.42 4.37 -12.35
N ILE A 37 -5.98 4.18 -11.10
CA ILE A 37 -4.59 3.74 -10.84
C ILE A 37 -4.37 2.28 -11.25
N ARG A 38 -5.41 1.44 -11.19
CA ARG A 38 -5.34 0.06 -11.66
C ARG A 38 -5.09 0.01 -13.17
N GLN A 39 -5.86 0.78 -13.94
CA GLN A 39 -5.66 0.93 -15.39
C GLN A 39 -4.30 1.53 -15.71
N PHE A 40 -3.88 2.54 -14.95
CA PHE A 40 -2.56 3.16 -15.12
C PHE A 40 -1.40 2.15 -14.98
N ARG A 41 -1.49 1.20 -14.03
CA ARG A 41 -0.49 0.13 -13.91
C ARG A 41 -0.53 -0.86 -15.07
N VAL A 42 -1.70 -1.11 -15.66
CA VAL A 42 -1.83 -1.93 -16.86
C VAL A 42 -1.17 -1.25 -18.06
N ASP A 43 -1.41 0.05 -18.24
CA ASP A 43 -0.87 0.83 -19.36
C ASP A 43 0.66 0.98 -19.33
N LEU A 44 1.24 1.15 -18.14
CA LEU A 44 2.68 1.37 -17.98
C LEU A 44 3.49 0.10 -17.68
N GLY A 45 2.83 -1.01 -17.35
CA GLY A 45 3.50 -2.24 -16.92
C GLY A 45 3.85 -2.26 -15.43
N ARG A 46 4.03 -3.47 -14.90
CA ARG A 46 4.24 -3.73 -13.48
C ARG A 46 5.58 -3.18 -12.98
N GLU A 47 6.58 -3.11 -13.85
CA GLU A 47 7.94 -2.67 -13.61
C GLU A 47 8.08 -1.16 -13.45
N ASN A 48 7.08 -0.39 -13.90
CA ASN A 48 7.11 1.08 -13.87
C ASN A 48 6.18 1.68 -12.79
N VAL A 49 5.39 0.85 -12.09
CA VAL A 49 4.42 1.30 -11.08
C VAL A 49 4.49 0.43 -9.83
N ILE A 50 4.66 1.10 -8.69
CA ILE A 50 4.69 0.51 -7.35
C ILE A 50 3.49 1.04 -6.56
N PHE A 51 2.73 0.14 -5.93
CA PHE A 51 1.69 0.52 -4.99
C PHE A 51 2.17 0.37 -3.55
N VAL A 52 2.08 1.46 -2.79
CA VAL A 52 2.34 1.49 -1.36
C VAL A 52 1.01 1.73 -0.65
N HIS A 53 0.58 0.77 0.17
CA HIS A 53 -0.65 0.91 0.94
C HIS A 53 -0.32 1.31 2.39
N LEU A 54 -0.93 2.41 2.86
CA LEU A 54 -0.75 2.90 4.22
C LEU A 54 -1.92 2.45 5.08
N THR A 55 -1.63 1.86 6.24
CA THR A 55 -2.65 1.33 7.16
C THR A 55 -2.31 1.63 8.62
N LEU A 56 -3.29 1.50 9.50
CA LEU A 56 -3.13 1.67 10.95
C LEU A 56 -3.27 0.32 11.66
N VAL A 57 -2.30 -0.01 12.50
CA VAL A 57 -2.35 -1.14 13.45
C VAL A 57 -2.58 -0.54 14.84
N PRO A 58 -3.83 -0.43 15.29
CA PRO A 58 -4.12 0.24 16.56
C PRO A 58 -3.71 -0.63 17.75
N TYR A 59 -3.25 0.04 18.81
CA TYR A 59 -3.04 -0.57 20.12
C TYR A 59 -4.33 -0.44 20.95
N ILE A 60 -4.78 -1.54 21.52
CA ILE A 60 -5.96 -1.57 22.37
C ILE A 60 -5.51 -1.62 23.82
N ALA A 61 -5.48 -0.46 24.48
CA ALA A 61 -4.98 -0.32 25.86
C ALA A 61 -5.70 -1.26 26.85
N ALA A 62 -7.01 -1.46 26.69
CA ALA A 62 -7.79 -2.37 27.55
C ALA A 62 -7.36 -3.84 27.46
N ALA A 63 -6.75 -4.26 26.34
CA ALA A 63 -6.32 -5.64 26.09
C ALA A 63 -4.78 -5.79 26.07
N GLY A 64 -4.04 -4.68 26.06
CA GLY A 64 -2.59 -4.69 26.03
C GLY A 64 -1.99 -5.20 24.72
N GLU A 65 -2.71 -5.12 23.60
CA GLU A 65 -2.29 -5.73 22.34
C GLU A 65 -2.55 -4.87 21.10
N LEU A 66 -1.71 -5.06 20.08
CA LEU A 66 -1.88 -4.50 18.75
C LEU A 66 -2.86 -5.35 17.92
N LYS A 67 -3.84 -4.71 17.27
CA LYS A 67 -4.85 -5.42 16.46
C LYS A 67 -4.55 -5.31 14.97
N THR A 68 -4.30 -6.45 14.34
CA THR A 68 -4.01 -6.55 12.90
C THR A 68 -5.26 -6.62 12.00
N LYS A 69 -6.44 -6.86 12.58
CA LYS A 69 -7.68 -7.08 11.82
C LYS A 69 -8.09 -5.88 10.94
N PRO A 70 -7.98 -4.62 11.39
CA PRO A 70 -8.28 -3.45 10.53
C PRO A 70 -7.39 -3.42 9.28
N THR A 71 -6.09 -3.66 9.45
CA THR A 71 -5.14 -3.77 8.33
C THR A 71 -5.49 -4.87 7.36
N GLN A 72 -5.85 -6.06 7.86
CA GLN A 72 -6.25 -7.19 7.02
C GLN A 72 -7.50 -6.87 6.19
N HIS A 73 -8.48 -6.19 6.79
CA HIS A 73 -9.69 -5.79 6.07
C HIS A 73 -9.36 -4.77 4.98
N SER A 74 -8.63 -3.71 5.32
CA SER A 74 -8.23 -2.68 4.34
C SER A 74 -7.44 -3.24 3.16
N VAL A 75 -6.52 -4.17 3.42
CA VAL A 75 -5.76 -4.89 2.37
C VAL A 75 -6.69 -5.74 1.50
N ARG A 76 -7.65 -6.44 2.09
CA ARG A 76 -8.63 -7.24 1.35
C ARG A 76 -9.48 -6.35 0.44
N GLU A 77 -9.97 -5.22 0.94
CA GLU A 77 -10.75 -4.26 0.15
C GLU A 77 -9.93 -3.73 -1.02
N LEU A 78 -8.67 -3.34 -0.81
CA LEU A 78 -7.78 -2.91 -1.91
C LEU A 78 -7.64 -3.99 -2.99
N MET A 79 -7.46 -5.25 -2.58
CA MET A 79 -7.33 -6.39 -3.50
C MET A 79 -8.63 -6.72 -4.23
N GLN A 80 -9.81 -6.40 -3.68
CA GLN A 80 -11.09 -6.54 -4.41
C GLN A 80 -11.18 -5.61 -5.61
N PHE A 81 -10.54 -4.44 -5.54
CA PHE A 81 -10.34 -3.56 -6.70
C PHE A 81 -9.23 -4.05 -7.65
N GLY A 82 -8.70 -5.26 -7.49
CA GLY A 82 -7.65 -5.81 -8.36
C GLY A 82 -6.27 -5.15 -8.15
N ILE A 83 -6.08 -4.42 -7.06
CA ILE A 83 -4.84 -3.72 -6.73
C ILE A 83 -4.10 -4.55 -5.67
N LYS A 84 -2.98 -5.15 -6.06
CA LYS A 84 -2.05 -5.77 -5.11
C LYS A 84 -1.04 -4.72 -4.63
N PRO A 85 -0.96 -4.43 -3.32
CA PRO A 85 0.11 -3.58 -2.81
C PRO A 85 1.46 -4.29 -2.96
N ASP A 86 2.47 -3.54 -3.38
CA ASP A 86 3.86 -4.02 -3.43
C ASP A 86 4.54 -3.80 -2.08
N PHE A 87 4.17 -2.73 -1.37
CA PHE A 87 4.57 -2.48 0.01
C PHE A 87 3.37 -2.14 0.88
N LEU A 88 3.42 -2.57 2.14
CA LEU A 88 2.46 -2.15 3.16
C LEU A 88 3.21 -1.37 4.24
N LEU A 89 2.76 -0.15 4.47
CA LEU A 89 3.28 0.74 5.50
C LEU A 89 2.31 0.73 6.68
N CYS A 90 2.74 0.16 7.80
CA CYS A 90 1.93 0.08 9.01
C CYS A 90 2.29 1.23 9.96
N ARG A 91 1.31 2.10 10.24
CA ARG A 91 1.36 3.08 11.32
C ARG A 91 0.95 2.41 12.62
N THR A 92 1.67 2.69 13.69
CA THR A 92 1.45 2.07 15.00
C THR A 92 2.13 2.92 16.08
N GLU A 93 1.53 2.95 17.27
CA GLU A 93 2.10 3.60 18.46
C GLU A 93 3.22 2.76 19.09
N HIS A 94 3.21 1.44 18.83
CA HIS A 94 4.17 0.49 19.39
C HIS A 94 4.87 -0.30 18.29
N GLU A 95 6.07 -0.80 18.58
CA GLU A 95 6.79 -1.65 17.64
C GLU A 95 5.98 -2.92 17.29
N LEU A 96 5.98 -3.27 16.01
CA LEU A 96 5.37 -4.51 15.55
C LEU A 96 6.32 -5.67 15.85
N SER A 97 5.86 -6.62 16.66
CA SER A 97 6.56 -7.89 16.84
C SER A 97 6.67 -8.66 15.52
N ASP A 98 7.67 -9.53 15.41
CA ASP A 98 7.84 -10.36 14.21
C ASP A 98 6.63 -11.28 13.95
N GLU A 99 5.96 -11.72 15.01
CA GLU A 99 4.71 -12.49 14.90
C GLU A 99 3.60 -11.67 14.23
N ILE A 100 3.41 -10.41 14.64
CA ILE A 100 2.42 -9.51 14.03
C ILE A 100 2.77 -9.24 12.56
N ARG A 101 4.05 -9.01 12.26
CA ARG A 101 4.53 -8.81 10.88
C ARG A 101 4.25 -10.05 10.02
N GLN A 102 4.57 -11.24 10.51
CA GLN A 102 4.28 -12.49 9.80
C GLN A 102 2.78 -12.67 9.57
N LYS A 103 1.97 -12.41 10.60
CA LYS A 103 0.51 -12.49 10.51
C LYS A 103 -0.04 -11.56 9.43
N ILE A 104 0.46 -10.33 9.33
CA ILE A 104 0.06 -9.38 8.28
C ILE A 104 0.54 -9.85 6.89
N ALA A 105 1.79 -10.34 6.77
CA ALA A 105 2.37 -10.82 5.52
C ALA A 105 1.57 -11.97 4.88
N LEU A 106 0.99 -12.85 5.71
CA LEU A 106 0.14 -13.95 5.24
C LEU A 106 -1.08 -13.46 4.45
N PHE A 107 -1.63 -12.29 4.79
CA PHE A 107 -2.81 -11.74 4.09
C PHE A 107 -2.47 -10.98 2.81
N THR A 108 -1.25 -10.44 2.70
CA THR A 108 -0.79 -9.70 1.50
C THR A 108 -0.16 -10.61 0.43
N LYS A 109 0.07 -11.90 0.71
CA LYS A 109 0.87 -12.82 -0.13
C LYS A 109 2.19 -12.15 -0.57
N SER A 110 2.79 -11.41 0.34
CA SER A 110 4.06 -10.70 0.18
C SER A 110 5.09 -11.36 1.10
N ASN A 111 6.37 -11.31 0.74
CA ASN A 111 7.41 -11.75 1.67
C ASN A 111 7.42 -10.82 2.89
N SER A 112 7.76 -11.32 4.08
CA SER A 112 7.84 -10.49 5.31
C SER A 112 8.79 -9.29 5.17
N LYS A 113 9.76 -9.37 4.24
CA LYS A 113 10.70 -8.29 3.90
C LYS A 113 10.07 -7.07 3.21
N GLU A 114 8.86 -7.21 2.66
CA GLU A 114 8.14 -6.14 1.95
C GLU A 114 7.23 -5.32 2.88
N LEU A 115 7.25 -5.62 4.19
CA LEU A 115 6.54 -4.88 5.23
C LEU A 115 7.46 -3.85 5.87
N SER A 116 7.03 -2.59 5.88
CA SER A 116 7.70 -1.51 6.60
C SER A 116 6.78 -0.97 7.68
N SER A 117 7.31 -0.81 8.89
CA SER A 117 6.59 -0.17 10.01
C SER A 117 7.12 1.23 10.25
N ALA A 118 6.23 2.20 10.38
CA ALA A 118 6.57 3.54 10.84
C ALA A 118 5.93 3.76 12.21
N LEU A 119 6.75 4.03 13.22
CA LEU A 119 6.29 4.48 14.53
C LEU A 119 5.76 5.91 14.39
N MET A 120 4.56 6.15 14.90
CA MET A 120 3.94 7.48 15.04
C MET A 120 3.48 7.62 16.48
#